data_AF-D7CYC3-F1
#
_entry.id   AF-D7CYC3-F1
#
_cell.length_a   1.000
_cell.length_b   1.000
_cell.length_c   1.000
_cell.angle_alpha   90.00
_cell.angle_beta   90.00
_cell.angle_gamma   90.00
#
_symmetry.space_group_name_H-M   'P 1'
#
loop_
_entity.id
_entity.type
_entity.pdbx_description
1 polymer ?
#
loop_
_entity_poly.entity_id
_entity_poly.type
_entity_poly.pdbx_seq_one_letter_code
_entity_poly.pdbx_strand_id
1 'polypeptide(L)'
;MNAQQAPGTGLGDLLTRGDTLQLLMAFFGLLLFAVAITWPTAPGPNDSWYTLVQVKAGALLLLSVGYGGSVALAPRAASCAALGVPLVFWALGLPFELTTYAATHPEAPLWWSLVTRPLGVLGYFGVGLVCGRALARARAALPLIPPLVLVGTISFDVWLGRAVLSPVAVAGGVSLPHVGAMALLGGLTLVLLTRAPAHPAGHNEIHAD
;
A
#
# COMPACT_ATOMS: atom_id res chain seq x y z
N MET A 1 8.38 -2.83 -40.50
CA MET A 1 8.53 -3.68 -39.30
C MET A 1 8.60 -2.76 -38.10
N ASN A 2 7.48 -2.58 -37.40
CA ASN A 2 7.43 -1.73 -36.21
C ASN A 2 8.04 -2.51 -35.05
N ALA A 3 9.12 -1.98 -34.48
CA ALA A 3 9.65 -2.49 -33.22
C ALA A 3 8.51 -2.45 -32.19
N GLN A 4 8.08 -3.62 -31.71
CA GLN A 4 7.19 -3.69 -30.56
C GLN A 4 7.90 -2.99 -29.40
N GLN A 5 7.48 -1.76 -29.11
CA GLN A 5 7.91 -1.05 -27.91
C GLN A 5 7.61 -1.97 -26.72
N ALA A 6 8.65 -2.35 -26.00
CA ALA A 6 8.50 -3.14 -24.80
C ALA A 6 7.47 -2.44 -23.89
N PRO A 7 6.48 -3.17 -23.36
CA PRO A 7 5.42 -2.58 -22.56
C PRO A 7 6.04 -1.75 -21.45
N GLY A 8 5.66 -0.47 -21.42
CA GLY A 8 6.21 0.50 -20.49
C GLY A 8 6.11 0.00 -19.06
N THR A 9 7.27 -0.12 -18.41
CA THR A 9 7.39 -0.49 -16.98
C THR A 9 7.49 0.74 -16.09
N GLY A 10 7.26 1.93 -16.64
CA GLY A 10 7.32 3.19 -15.90
C GLY A 10 6.11 3.36 -14.99
N LEU A 11 6.26 4.20 -13.96
CA LEU A 11 5.14 4.57 -13.08
C LEU A 11 3.99 5.19 -13.90
N GLY A 12 4.30 6.06 -14.86
CA GLY A 12 3.29 6.66 -15.74
C GLY A 12 2.48 5.61 -16.51
N ASP A 13 3.15 4.58 -17.02
CA ASP A 13 2.48 3.47 -17.73
C ASP A 13 1.62 2.63 -16.79
N LEU A 14 2.06 2.41 -15.55
CA LEU A 14 1.25 1.71 -14.56
C LEU A 14 0.00 2.51 -14.17
N LEU A 15 0.11 3.83 -14.04
CA LEU A 15 -1.01 4.71 -13.67
C LEU A 15 -2.07 4.84 -14.76
N THR A 16 -1.69 4.67 -16.04
CA THR A 16 -2.63 4.74 -17.18
C THR A 16 -3.28 3.40 -17.52
N ARG A 17 -2.86 2.30 -16.88
CA ARG A 17 -3.51 0.98 -17.06
C ARG A 17 -4.94 1.02 -16.56
N GLY A 18 -5.84 0.38 -17.30
CA GLY A 18 -7.26 0.26 -16.96
C GLY A 18 -7.48 -0.28 -15.55
N ASP A 19 -6.76 -1.33 -15.15
CA ASP A 19 -6.87 -1.93 -13.82
C ASP A 19 -6.50 -0.94 -12.70
N THR A 20 -5.44 -0.13 -12.91
CA THR A 20 -5.02 0.88 -11.93
C THR A 20 -6.05 2.00 -11.81
N LEU A 21 -6.64 2.43 -12.92
CA LEU A 21 -7.72 3.42 -12.93
C LEU A 21 -8.97 2.88 -12.22
N GLN A 22 -9.33 1.61 -12.43
CA GLN A 22 -10.42 0.97 -11.70
C GLN A 22 -10.14 0.90 -10.19
N LEU A 23 -8.93 0.51 -9.80
CA LEU A 23 -8.51 0.53 -8.39
C LEU A 23 -8.55 1.94 -7.81
N LEU A 24 -8.15 2.95 -8.58
CA LEU A 24 -8.19 4.35 -8.16
C LEU A 24 -9.62 4.83 -7.95
N MET A 25 -10.52 4.51 -8.87
CA MET A 25 -11.95 4.81 -8.73
C MET A 25 -12.55 4.09 -7.53
N ALA A 26 -12.23 2.80 -7.32
CA ALA A 26 -12.68 2.05 -6.17
C ALA A 26 -12.14 2.65 -4.85
N PHE A 27 -10.88 3.08 -4.84
CA PHE A 27 -10.28 3.75 -3.69
C PHE A 27 -11.00 5.07 -3.36
N PHE A 28 -11.23 5.94 -4.34
CA PHE A 28 -11.98 7.18 -4.11
C PHE A 28 -13.44 6.94 -3.75
N GLY A 29 -14.10 5.99 -4.40
CA GLY A 29 -15.46 5.59 -4.07
C GLY A 29 -15.57 5.11 -2.62
N LEU A 30 -14.58 4.34 -2.17
CA LEU A 30 -14.49 3.87 -0.79
C LEU A 30 -14.26 5.02 0.21
N LEU A 31 -13.37 5.98 -0.11
CA LEU A 31 -13.16 7.17 0.74
C LEU A 31 -14.41 8.05 0.81
N LEU A 32 -15.05 8.32 -0.34
CA LEU A 32 -16.30 9.09 -0.41
C LEU A 32 -17.41 8.41 0.38
N PHE A 33 -17.55 7.10 0.23
CA PHE A 33 -18.52 6.31 0.98
C PHE A 33 -18.27 6.41 2.48
N ALA A 34 -17.01 6.25 2.93
CA ALA A 34 -16.65 6.38 4.34
C ALA A 34 -17.01 7.77 4.91
N VAL A 35 -16.71 8.85 4.17
CA VAL A 35 -17.13 10.20 4.57
C VAL A 35 -18.64 10.32 4.62
N ALA A 36 -19.35 9.89 3.57
CA ALA A 36 -20.80 10.04 3.46
C ALA A 36 -21.57 9.35 4.60
N ILE A 37 -21.13 8.17 5.04
CA ILE A 37 -21.81 7.43 6.11
C ILE A 37 -21.43 7.88 7.52
N THR A 38 -20.29 8.58 7.68
CA THR A 38 -19.80 9.03 8.99
C THR A 38 -19.95 10.52 9.22
N TRP A 39 -20.36 11.28 8.22
CA TRP A 39 -20.60 12.70 8.36
C TRP A 39 -21.78 12.95 9.31
N PRO A 40 -21.63 13.82 10.33
CA PRO A 40 -22.69 14.08 11.29
C PRO A 40 -23.87 14.78 10.61
N THR A 41 -25.08 14.27 10.82
CA THR A 41 -26.35 14.87 10.34
C THR A 41 -27.06 15.71 11.40
N ALA A 42 -26.60 15.64 12.65
CA ALA A 42 -27.11 16.39 13.80
C ALA A 42 -25.93 16.97 14.62
N PRO A 43 -26.16 18.01 15.45
CA PRO A 43 -25.14 18.54 16.33
C PRO A 43 -24.58 17.44 17.26
N GLY A 44 -23.26 17.23 17.25
CA GLY A 44 -22.58 16.20 18.02
C GLY A 44 -21.09 16.10 17.67
N PRO A 45 -20.32 15.26 18.39
CA PRO A 45 -18.92 14.99 18.05
C PRO A 45 -18.81 14.39 16.65
N ASN A 46 -17.84 14.88 15.87
CA ASN A 46 -17.59 14.41 14.51
C ASN A 46 -16.35 13.51 14.51
N ASP A 47 -16.57 12.20 14.35
CA ASP A 47 -15.49 11.19 14.31
C ASP A 47 -15.18 10.70 12.88
N SER A 48 -15.69 11.40 11.86
CA SER A 48 -15.54 10.99 10.45
C SER A 48 -14.08 10.85 10.01
N TRP A 49 -13.17 11.64 10.58
CA TRP A 49 -11.74 11.54 10.28
C TRP A 49 -11.15 10.19 10.70
N TYR A 50 -11.47 9.68 11.90
CA TYR A 50 -10.94 8.38 12.35
C TYR A 50 -11.36 7.25 11.42
N THR A 51 -12.64 7.23 11.03
CA THR A 51 -13.15 6.21 10.10
C THR A 51 -12.49 6.34 8.72
N LEU A 52 -12.39 7.55 8.18
CA LEU A 52 -11.73 7.78 6.89
C LEU A 52 -10.27 7.30 6.93
N VAL A 53 -9.52 7.67 7.97
CA VAL A 53 -8.12 7.29 8.10
C VAL A 53 -7.95 5.78 8.21
N GLN A 54 -8.80 5.09 8.97
CA GLN A 54 -8.80 3.63 9.08
C GLN A 54 -9.07 2.95 7.74
N VAL A 55 -10.09 3.41 7.01
CA VAL A 55 -10.45 2.90 5.68
C VAL A 55 -9.32 3.13 4.68
N LYS A 56 -8.76 4.35 4.64
CA LYS A 56 -7.61 4.70 3.79
C LYS A 56 -6.39 3.82 4.11
N ALA A 57 -6.09 3.62 5.39
CA ALA A 57 -4.94 2.85 5.83
C ALA A 57 -5.08 1.36 5.47
N GLY A 58 -6.27 0.78 5.65
CA GLY A 58 -6.59 -0.58 5.22
C GLY A 58 -6.45 -0.76 3.71
N ALA A 59 -7.02 0.16 2.91
CA ALA A 59 -6.93 0.12 1.46
C ALA A 59 -5.47 0.24 0.96
N LEU A 60 -4.68 1.14 1.55
CA LEU A 60 -3.26 1.27 1.21
C LEU A 60 -2.45 0.03 1.58
N LEU A 61 -2.74 -0.65 2.69
CA LEU A 61 -2.13 -1.95 2.99
C LEU A 61 -2.45 -2.97 1.91
N LEU A 62 -3.74 -3.13 1.55
CA LEU A 62 -4.16 -4.12 0.55
C LEU A 62 -3.45 -3.88 -0.80
N LEU A 63 -3.42 -2.62 -1.24
CA LEU A 63 -2.72 -2.22 -2.46
C LEU A 63 -1.22 -2.51 -2.36
N SER A 64 -0.58 -2.11 -1.26
CA SER A 64 0.88 -2.27 -1.09
C SER A 64 1.28 -3.74 -1.11
N VAL A 65 0.58 -4.60 -0.36
CA VAL A 65 0.81 -6.05 -0.37
C VAL A 65 0.53 -6.65 -1.75
N GLY A 66 -0.57 -6.26 -2.40
CA GLY A 66 -0.96 -6.77 -3.71
C GLY A 66 0.06 -6.43 -4.81
N TYR A 67 0.46 -5.15 -4.89
CA TYR A 67 1.50 -4.70 -5.82
C TYR A 67 2.87 -5.32 -5.50
N GLY A 68 3.25 -5.43 -4.23
CA GLY A 68 4.49 -6.11 -3.83
C GLY A 68 4.50 -7.58 -4.24
N GLY A 69 3.38 -8.28 -4.06
CA GLY A 69 3.25 -9.69 -4.45
C GLY A 69 3.32 -9.90 -5.97
N SER A 70 2.70 -9.03 -6.76
CA SER A 70 2.64 -9.17 -8.22
C SER A 70 3.99 -8.94 -8.91
N VAL A 71 4.87 -8.14 -8.31
CA VAL A 71 6.21 -7.82 -8.86
C VAL A 71 7.35 -8.53 -8.13
N ALA A 72 7.05 -9.53 -7.30
CA ALA A 72 8.03 -10.23 -6.47
C ALA A 72 9.26 -10.81 -7.21
N LEU A 73 9.08 -11.15 -8.49
CA LEU A 73 10.12 -11.67 -9.39
C LEU A 73 10.49 -10.68 -10.52
N ALA A 74 9.92 -9.48 -10.51
CA ALA A 74 10.16 -8.49 -11.55
C ALA A 74 11.54 -7.81 -11.36
N PRO A 75 12.10 -7.21 -12.42
CA PRO A 75 13.28 -6.37 -12.31
C PRO A 75 13.08 -5.21 -11.33
N ARG A 76 14.19 -4.67 -10.83
CA ARG A 76 14.18 -3.56 -9.86
C ARG A 76 13.34 -2.37 -10.32
N ALA A 77 13.50 -1.94 -11.58
CA ALA A 77 12.80 -0.78 -12.12
C ALA A 77 11.27 -0.94 -12.06
N ALA A 78 10.75 -2.11 -12.46
CA ALA A 78 9.32 -2.42 -12.39
C ALA A 78 8.82 -2.49 -10.95
N SER A 79 9.63 -3.05 -10.03
CA SER A 79 9.29 -3.10 -8.60
C SER A 79 9.22 -1.70 -7.98
N CYS A 80 10.15 -0.82 -8.31
CA CYS A 80 10.12 0.58 -7.87
C CYS A 80 8.90 1.33 -8.42
N ALA A 81 8.57 1.13 -9.70
CA ALA A 81 7.38 1.73 -10.30
C ALA A 81 6.10 1.24 -9.62
N ALA A 82 6.00 -0.06 -9.32
CA ALA A 82 4.87 -0.65 -8.61
C ALA A 82 4.72 -0.14 -7.16
N LEU A 83 5.83 0.12 -6.45
CA LEU A 83 5.81 0.78 -5.14
C LEU A 83 5.30 2.24 -5.25
N GLY A 84 5.59 2.91 -6.36
CA GLY A 84 5.12 4.27 -6.63
C GLY A 84 3.59 4.37 -6.70
N VAL A 85 2.90 3.32 -7.14
CA VAL A 85 1.43 3.33 -7.28
C VAL A 85 0.69 3.56 -5.95
N PRO A 86 0.88 2.75 -4.89
CA PRO A 86 0.24 3.01 -3.60
C PRO A 86 0.68 4.34 -2.96
N LEU A 87 1.89 4.83 -3.24
CA LEU A 87 2.31 6.17 -2.81
C LEU A 87 1.53 7.28 -3.51
N VAL A 88 1.24 7.14 -4.80
CA VAL A 88 0.36 8.05 -5.54
C VAL A 88 -1.06 8.00 -4.94
N PHE A 89 -1.59 6.82 -4.62
CA PHE A 89 -2.91 6.70 -3.97
C PHE A 89 -2.93 7.39 -2.59
N TRP A 90 -1.86 7.24 -1.81
CA TRP A 90 -1.71 7.94 -0.53
C TRP A 90 -1.77 9.46 -0.71
N ALA A 91 -1.03 10.00 -1.68
CA ALA A 91 -0.97 11.43 -1.97
C ALA A 91 -2.32 11.95 -2.49
N LEU A 92 -2.96 11.21 -3.40
CA LEU A 92 -4.26 11.56 -3.95
C LEU A 92 -5.40 11.50 -2.90
N GLY A 93 -5.24 10.70 -1.85
CA GLY A 93 -6.16 10.67 -0.72
C GLY A 93 -5.91 11.76 0.33
N LEU A 94 -4.93 12.66 0.15
CA LEU A 94 -4.66 13.75 1.11
C LEU A 94 -5.79 14.79 1.22
N PRO A 95 -6.42 15.26 0.12
CA PRO A 95 -7.49 16.25 0.22
C PRO A 95 -8.64 15.82 1.15
N PHE A 96 -9.08 14.56 1.02
CA PHE A 96 -10.12 13.98 1.89
C PHE A 96 -9.74 13.99 3.37
N GLU A 97 -8.48 13.67 3.64
CA GLU A 97 -7.97 13.61 4.99
C GLU A 97 -7.80 14.99 5.61
N LEU A 98 -7.30 15.96 4.83
CA LEU A 98 -7.14 17.34 5.28
C LEU A 98 -8.50 18.00 5.56
N THR A 99 -9.49 17.77 4.71
CA THR A 99 -10.84 18.33 4.89
C THR A 99 -11.55 17.73 6.10
N THR A 100 -11.51 16.40 6.26
CA THR A 100 -12.10 15.74 7.44
C THR A 100 -11.35 16.09 8.72
N TYR A 101 -10.02 16.18 8.70
CA TYR A 101 -9.24 16.60 9.88
C TYR A 101 -9.62 18.01 10.33
N ALA A 102 -9.71 18.95 9.37
CA ALA A 102 -10.11 20.33 9.65
C ALA A 102 -11.54 20.43 10.20
N ALA A 103 -12.42 19.50 9.84
CA ALA A 103 -13.81 19.48 10.31
C ALA A 103 -14.01 18.76 11.66
N THR A 104 -13.06 17.92 12.08
CA THR A 104 -13.21 17.00 13.23
C THR A 104 -12.30 17.37 14.40
N HIS A 105 -11.18 18.07 14.14
CA HIS A 105 -10.17 18.44 15.14
C HIS A 105 -9.79 17.27 16.07
N PRO A 106 -9.31 16.14 15.52
CA PRO A 106 -9.03 14.95 16.31
C PRO A 106 -7.84 15.18 17.25
N GLU A 107 -7.76 14.37 18.32
CA GLU A 107 -6.64 14.40 19.26
C GLU A 107 -5.32 13.94 18.62
N ALA A 108 -5.40 12.98 17.70
CA ALA A 108 -4.24 12.48 16.98
C ALA A 108 -3.71 13.55 16.01
N PRO A 109 -2.41 13.88 16.05
CA PRO A 109 -1.90 14.99 15.25
C PRO A 109 -1.77 14.60 13.78
N LEU A 110 -2.12 15.51 12.86
CA LEU A 110 -2.07 15.27 11.41
C LEU A 110 -0.71 14.77 10.91
N TRP A 111 0.41 15.26 11.45
CA TRP A 111 1.74 14.81 11.01
C TRP A 111 1.94 13.30 11.22
N TRP A 112 1.28 12.71 12.22
CA TRP A 112 1.39 11.28 12.52
C TRP A 112 0.92 10.44 11.32
N SER A 113 -0.24 10.78 10.78
CA SER A 113 -0.84 10.09 9.65
C SER A 113 -0.09 10.35 8.33
N LEU A 114 0.57 11.50 8.20
CA LEU A 114 1.42 11.85 7.07
C LEU A 114 2.73 11.05 7.05
N VAL A 115 3.29 10.73 8.22
CA VAL A 115 4.53 9.95 8.34
C VAL A 115 4.28 8.45 8.31
N THR A 116 3.30 7.97 9.07
CA THR A 116 3.08 6.51 9.25
C THR A 116 2.58 5.84 7.99
N ARG A 117 1.76 6.49 7.17
CA ARG A 117 1.20 5.86 5.96
C ARG A 117 2.20 5.58 4.85
N PRO A 118 3.06 6.52 4.41
CA PRO A 118 4.08 6.19 3.42
C PRO A 118 5.07 5.15 3.96
N LEU A 119 5.37 5.19 5.26
CA LEU A 119 6.19 4.17 5.92
C LEU A 119 5.52 2.79 5.89
N GLY A 120 4.21 2.74 6.19
CA GLY A 120 3.38 1.54 6.09
C GLY A 120 3.31 1.00 4.66
N VAL A 121 3.11 1.86 3.66
CA VAL A 121 3.15 1.48 2.23
C VAL A 121 4.45 0.77 1.91
N LEU A 122 5.60 1.34 2.33
CA LEU A 122 6.92 0.73 2.10
C LEU A 122 7.07 -0.61 2.82
N GLY A 123 6.66 -0.71 4.08
CA GLY A 123 6.75 -1.94 4.88
C GLY A 123 5.87 -3.06 4.31
N TYR A 124 4.60 -2.76 4.05
CA TYR A 124 3.63 -3.72 3.52
C TYR A 124 3.92 -4.16 2.08
N PHE A 125 4.51 -3.28 1.28
CA PHE A 125 5.01 -3.67 -0.04
C PHE A 125 6.09 -4.74 0.07
N GLY A 126 7.01 -4.61 1.05
CA GLY A 126 8.02 -5.62 1.35
C GLY A 126 7.42 -6.97 1.76
N VAL A 127 6.38 -6.94 2.59
CA VAL A 127 5.62 -8.15 2.95
C VAL A 127 5.06 -8.80 1.70
N GLY A 128 4.44 -8.02 0.80
CA GLY A 128 4.00 -8.47 -0.51
C GLY A 128 5.11 -9.15 -1.31
N LEU A 129 6.28 -8.52 -1.43
CA LEU A 129 7.44 -9.09 -2.15
C LEU A 129 7.85 -10.44 -1.56
N VAL A 130 7.94 -10.57 -0.23
CA VAL A 130 8.33 -11.81 0.44
C VAL A 130 7.28 -12.90 0.19
N CYS A 131 6.00 -12.59 0.39
CA CYS A 131 4.91 -13.53 0.13
C CYS A 131 4.87 -13.97 -1.34
N GLY A 132 5.04 -13.03 -2.28
CA GLY A 132 5.06 -13.33 -3.71
C GLY A 132 6.21 -14.25 -4.12
N ARG A 133 7.38 -14.11 -3.48
CA ARG A 133 8.52 -15.04 -3.67
C ARG A 133 8.23 -16.40 -3.06
N ALA A 134 7.73 -16.44 -1.83
CA ALA A 134 7.39 -17.69 -1.14
C ALA A 134 6.30 -18.48 -1.88
N LEU A 135 5.34 -17.79 -2.49
CA LEU A 135 4.22 -18.37 -3.22
C LEU A 135 4.41 -18.37 -4.74
N ALA A 136 5.65 -18.26 -5.22
CA ALA A 136 5.94 -18.24 -6.65
C ALA A 136 5.37 -19.47 -7.40
N ARG A 137 5.26 -20.62 -6.71
CA ARG A 137 4.67 -21.88 -7.22
C ARG A 137 3.16 -21.99 -7.02
N ALA A 138 2.57 -21.16 -6.15
CA ALA A 138 1.16 -21.18 -5.79
C ALA A 138 0.50 -19.83 -6.15
N ARG A 139 0.71 -19.35 -7.37
CA ARG A 139 0.27 -18.01 -7.80
C ARG A 139 -1.24 -17.80 -7.67
N ALA A 140 -2.03 -18.86 -7.76
CA ALA A 140 -3.48 -18.82 -7.56
C ALA A 140 -3.88 -18.34 -6.15
N ALA A 141 -3.00 -18.47 -5.14
CA ALA A 141 -3.25 -18.01 -3.78
C ALA A 141 -2.87 -16.54 -3.55
N LEU A 142 -2.16 -15.88 -4.48
CA LEU A 142 -1.71 -14.49 -4.32
C LEU A 142 -2.85 -13.49 -4.02
N PRO A 143 -4.05 -13.59 -4.62
CA PRO A 143 -5.14 -12.67 -4.32
C PRO A 143 -5.63 -12.74 -2.86
N LEU A 144 -5.39 -13.86 -2.17
CA LEU A 144 -5.77 -14.03 -0.76
C LEU A 144 -4.76 -13.41 0.20
N ILE A 145 -3.55 -13.08 -0.25
CA ILE A 145 -2.49 -12.57 0.64
C ILE A 145 -2.82 -11.20 1.22
N PRO A 146 -3.24 -10.19 0.44
CA PRO A 146 -3.59 -8.89 1.02
C PRO A 146 -4.64 -8.96 2.15
N PRO A 147 -5.80 -9.63 1.98
CA PRO A 147 -6.78 -9.71 3.07
C PRO A 147 -6.28 -10.55 4.25
N LEU A 148 -5.51 -11.62 4.02
CA LEU A 148 -4.92 -12.40 5.12
C LEU A 148 -3.90 -11.60 5.92
N VAL A 149 -3.08 -10.78 5.26
CA VAL A 149 -2.13 -9.88 5.94
C VAL A 149 -2.90 -8.84 6.75
N LEU A 150 -3.96 -8.23 6.20
CA LEU A 150 -4.79 -7.27 6.94
C LEU A 150 -5.38 -7.91 8.20
N VAL A 151 -6.05 -9.05 8.07
CA VAL A 151 -6.64 -9.77 9.21
C VAL A 151 -5.58 -10.22 10.21
N GLY A 152 -4.43 -10.71 9.72
CA GLY A 152 -3.32 -11.16 10.55
C GLY A 152 -2.72 -10.02 11.38
N THR A 153 -2.50 -8.85 10.79
CA THR A 153 -1.97 -7.68 11.52
C THR A 153 -2.94 -7.14 12.56
N ILE A 154 -4.24 -7.10 12.26
CA ILE A 154 -5.28 -6.72 13.24
C ILE A 154 -5.31 -7.73 14.39
N SER A 155 -5.38 -9.03 14.09
CA SER A 155 -5.47 -10.09 15.10
C SER A 155 -4.23 -10.12 15.99
N PHE A 156 -3.05 -9.90 15.41
CA PHE A 156 -1.79 -9.83 16.15
C PHE A 156 -1.78 -8.68 17.16
N ASP A 157 -2.21 -7.49 16.75
CA ASP A 157 -2.27 -6.31 17.62
C ASP A 157 -3.31 -6.47 18.74
N VAL A 158 -4.47 -7.07 18.43
CA VAL A 158 -5.50 -7.40 19.44
C VAL A 158 -4.94 -8.36 20.48
N TRP A 159 -4.24 -9.42 20.05
CA TRP A 159 -3.62 -10.38 20.95
C TRP A 159 -2.53 -9.74 21.82
N LEU A 160 -1.72 -8.85 21.26
CA LEU A 160 -0.67 -8.14 21.98
C LEU A 160 -1.22 -7.02 22.90
N GLY A 161 -2.47 -6.61 22.69
CA GLY A 161 -3.09 -5.45 23.34
C GLY A 161 -2.39 -4.14 22.99
N ARG A 162 -1.66 -4.08 21.86
CA ARG A 162 -0.86 -2.93 21.44
C ARG A 162 -0.89 -2.80 19.92
N ALA A 163 -0.99 -1.57 19.44
CA ALA A 163 -0.95 -1.26 18.01
C ALA A 163 0.50 -1.32 17.48
N VAL A 164 0.90 -2.42 16.86
CA VAL A 164 2.26 -2.64 16.34
C VAL A 164 2.25 -2.78 14.83
N LEU A 165 1.44 -3.69 14.30
CA LEU A 165 1.39 -3.93 12.86
C LEU A 165 0.18 -3.23 12.25
N SER A 166 -1.01 -3.40 12.82
CA SER A 166 -2.28 -2.98 12.22
C SER A 166 -2.27 -1.49 11.82
N PRO A 167 -2.41 -1.18 10.52
CA PRO A 167 -2.48 0.21 10.09
C PRO A 167 -3.82 0.86 10.49
N VAL A 168 -4.82 0.04 10.83
CA VAL A 168 -6.14 0.46 11.30
C VAL A 168 -6.08 0.87 12.77
N ALA A 169 -5.40 0.09 13.62
CA ALA A 169 -5.30 0.40 15.05
C ALA A 169 -4.52 1.70 15.31
N VAL A 170 -3.51 1.98 14.49
CA VAL A 170 -2.63 3.16 14.63
C VAL A 170 -3.28 4.46 14.13
N ALA A 171 -4.43 4.37 13.44
CA ALA A 171 -5.23 5.53 13.09
C ALA A 171 -5.75 6.30 14.31
N GLY A 172 -5.97 5.61 15.43
CA GLY A 172 -6.54 6.18 16.65
C GLY A 172 -5.54 6.88 17.56
N GLY A 173 -4.23 6.77 17.31
CA GLY A 173 -3.25 7.39 18.19
C GLY A 173 -1.80 7.09 17.86
N VAL A 174 -0.89 7.81 18.52
CA VAL A 174 0.56 7.66 18.33
C VAL A 174 1.04 6.34 18.92
N SER A 175 1.73 5.55 18.11
CA SER A 175 2.33 4.28 18.50
C SER A 175 3.77 4.16 18.01
N LEU A 176 4.74 4.38 18.91
CA LEU A 176 6.16 4.19 18.61
C LEU A 176 6.51 2.76 18.17
N PRO A 177 5.94 1.69 18.78
CA PRO A 177 6.16 0.33 18.30
C PRO A 177 5.82 0.15 16.81
N HIS A 178 4.76 0.79 16.33
CA HIS A 178 4.38 0.71 14.93
C HIS A 178 5.38 1.35 13.99
N VAL A 179 5.86 2.54 14.33
CA VAL A 179 6.90 3.21 13.53
C VAL A 179 8.17 2.37 13.49
N GLY A 180 8.58 1.79 14.62
CA GLY A 180 9.72 0.88 14.68
C GLY A 180 9.53 -0.34 13.78
N ALA A 181 8.37 -0.99 13.85
CA ALA A 181 8.05 -2.16 13.02
C ALA A 181 8.02 -1.82 11.53
N MET A 182 7.33 -0.75 11.14
CA MET A 182 7.24 -0.33 9.73
C MET A 182 8.58 0.20 9.19
N ALA A 183 9.41 0.82 10.03
CA ALA A 183 10.78 1.21 9.65
C ALA A 183 11.67 0.00 9.40
N LEU A 184 11.58 -1.04 10.24
CA LEU A 184 12.32 -2.29 10.04
C LEU A 184 11.86 -3.01 8.77
N LEU A 185 10.54 -3.15 8.58
CA LEU A 185 9.98 -3.74 7.37
C LEU A 185 10.34 -2.91 6.13
N GLY A 186 10.26 -1.59 6.21
CA GLY A 186 10.61 -0.71 5.11
C GLY A 186 12.09 -0.77 4.74
N GLY A 187 12.98 -0.83 5.75
CA GLY A 187 14.40 -1.07 5.54
C GLY A 187 14.66 -2.41 4.83
N LEU A 188 13.96 -3.47 5.25
CA LEU A 188 14.02 -4.76 4.56
C LEU A 188 13.52 -4.66 3.11
N THR A 189 12.42 -3.94 2.86
CA THR A 189 11.93 -3.67 1.49
C THR A 189 13.01 -3.04 0.62
N LEU A 190 13.71 -2.02 1.13
CA LEU A 190 14.80 -1.36 0.41
C LEU A 190 15.94 -2.34 0.11
N VAL A 191 16.35 -3.16 1.08
CA VAL A 191 17.36 -4.22 0.85
C VAL A 191 16.90 -5.18 -0.23
N LEU A 192 15.65 -5.64 -0.20
CA LEU A 192 15.09 -6.55 -1.21
C LEU A 192 15.06 -5.92 -2.61
N LEU A 193 14.77 -4.62 -2.72
CA LEU A 193 14.79 -3.89 -3.98
C LEU A 193 16.21 -3.71 -4.52
N THR A 194 17.20 -3.50 -3.67
CA THR A 194 18.62 -3.41 -4.12
C THR A 194 19.18 -4.72 -4.64
N ARG A 195 18.64 -5.86 -4.17
CA ARG A 195 19.04 -7.20 -4.60
C ARG A 195 18.29 -7.70 -5.85
N ALA A 196 17.28 -6.98 -6.31
CA ALA A 196 16.54 -7.35 -7.52
C ALA A 196 17.40 -7.10 -8.78
N PRO A 197 17.30 -7.95 -9.82
CA PRO A 197 18.09 -7.81 -11.03
C PRO A 197 17.83 -6.47 -11.71
N ALA A 198 18.90 -5.80 -12.15
CA ALA A 198 18.86 -4.48 -12.79
C ALA A 198 18.39 -4.55 -14.26
N HIS A 199 18.61 -5.69 -14.92
CA HIS A 199 18.23 -5.91 -16.32
C HIS A 199 17.78 -7.36 -16.51
N PRO A 200 16.74 -7.65 -17.31
CA PRO A 200 16.52 -9.01 -17.78
C PRO A 200 17.76 -9.36 -18.61
N ALA A 201 18.53 -10.36 -18.17
CA ALA A 201 19.67 -10.85 -18.94
C ALA A 201 19.12 -11.26 -20.32
N GLY A 202 19.42 -10.46 -21.35
CA GLY A 202 19.10 -10.81 -22.72
C GLY A 202 19.76 -12.17 -22.98
N HIS A 203 18.95 -13.19 -23.22
CA HIS A 203 19.40 -14.44 -23.82
C HIS A 203 19.89 -14.11 -25.24
N ASN A 204 21.13 -13.62 -25.33
CA ASN A 204 21.92 -13.56 -26.55
C ASN A 204 22.76 -14.83 -26.61
N GLU A 205 22.15 -15.97 -26.89
CA GLU A 205 22.86 -17.13 -27.44
C GLU A 205 21.94 -17.85 -28.42
N ILE A 206 21.69 -17.21 -29.57
CA ILE A 206 21.41 -17.97 -30.79
C ILE A 206 22.80 -18.36 -31.31
N HIS A 207 23.31 -19.48 -30.82
CA HIS A 207 24.35 -20.21 -31.53
C HIS A 207 23.72 -20.74 -32.81
N ALA A 208 24.07 -20.11 -33.92
CA ALA A 208 23.89 -20.68 -35.25
C ALA A 208 24.98 -21.75 -35.43
N ASP A 209 24.54 -22.99 -35.63
CA ASP A 209 25.27 -24.03 -36.36
C ASP A 209 24.29 -24.67 -37.36
#